data_AF-A0A3D5U9M7-F1
#
_entry.id   AF-A0A3D5U9M7-F1
#
_cell.length_a   1.000
_cell.length_b   1.000
_cell.length_c   1.000
_cell.angle_alpha   90.00
_cell.angle_beta   90.00
_cell.angle_gamma   90.00
#
_symmetry.space_group_name_H-M   'P 1'
#
loop_
_entity.id
_entity.type
_entity.pdbx_description
1 polymer ?
#
loop_
_entity_poly.entity_id
_entity_poly.type
_entity_poly.pdbx_seq_one_letter_code
_entity_poly.pdbx_strand_id
1 'polypeptide(L)'
;SGENIYPELVEQKLNNMPYVGESLVLERNHQLHAMIYPDFEALDSDHIPESRISKLMEENRTEVNKQLSDFSRIIKIQIASEPFQKTPTQKIKRYLYS
;
A
#
# COMPACT_ATOMS: atom_id res chain seq x y z
N SER A 1 5.49 17.01 -19.43
CA SER A 1 5.24 17.45 -18.06
C SER A 1 5.66 16.33 -17.13
N GLY A 2 6.89 16.40 -16.62
CA GLY A 2 7.40 15.41 -15.67
C GLY A 2 7.03 15.86 -14.26
N GLU A 3 5.84 15.46 -13.79
CA GLU A 3 5.56 15.58 -12.36
C GLU A 3 6.42 14.55 -11.62
N ASN A 4 7.14 14.99 -10.60
CA ASN A 4 7.87 14.07 -9.74
C ASN A 4 6.85 13.33 -8.87
N ILE A 5 6.65 12.05 -9.15
CA ILE A 5 5.86 11.16 -8.31
C ILE A 5 6.80 10.61 -7.24
N TYR A 6 6.44 10.75 -5.96
CA TYR A 6 7.20 10.24 -4.83
C TYR A 6 6.43 9.09 -4.17
N PRO A 7 6.74 7.82 -4.51
CA PRO A 7 6.07 6.64 -3.97
C PRO A 7 5.97 6.64 -2.44
N GLU A 8 6.99 7.14 -1.75
CA GLU A 8 7.08 7.18 -0.30
C GLU A 8 6.00 8.07 0.34
N LEU A 9 5.58 9.15 -0.32
CA LEU A 9 4.47 9.99 0.16
C LEU A 9 3.12 9.28 0.01
N VAL A 10 2.97 8.47 -1.03
CA VAL A 10 1.79 7.63 -1.25
C VAL A 10 1.74 6.51 -0.22
N GLU A 11 2.89 5.88 0.10
CA GLU A 11 3.03 4.89 1.17
C GLU A 11 2.64 5.47 2.53
N GLN A 12 3.10 6.68 2.86
CA GLN A 12 2.69 7.35 4.10
C GLN A 12 1.17 7.54 4.19
N LYS A 13 0.50 7.88 3.08
CA LYS A 13 -0.96 7.99 3.05
C LYS A 13 -1.64 6.63 3.23
N LEU A 14 -1.13 5.58 2.58
CA LEU A 14 -1.65 4.22 2.72
C LEU A 14 -1.47 3.68 4.14
N ASN A 15 -0.32 3.90 4.77
CA ASN A 15 -0.04 3.44 6.14
C ASN A 15 -0.95 4.10 7.19
N ASN A 16 -1.62 5.21 6.85
CA ASN A 16 -2.60 5.85 7.71
C ASN A 16 -4.04 5.35 7.46
N MET A 17 -4.24 4.45 6.49
CA MET A 17 -5.56 3.88 6.20
C MET A 17 -5.87 2.71 7.15
N PRO A 18 -7.15 2.44 7.42
CA PRO A 18 -7.56 1.34 8.30
C PRO A 18 -6.95 -0.01 7.89
N TYR A 19 -6.42 -0.73 8.88
CA TYR A 19 -5.91 -2.10 8.75
C TYR A 19 -4.73 -2.27 7.78
N VAL A 20 -4.03 -1.18 7.45
CA VAL A 20 -2.76 -1.23 6.71
C VAL A 20 -1.62 -1.35 7.71
N GLY A 21 -0.94 -2.50 7.73
CA GLY A 21 0.25 -2.70 8.56
C GLY A 21 1.50 -2.15 7.89
N GLU A 22 1.75 -2.55 6.65
CA GLU A 22 2.86 -2.03 5.84
C GLU A 22 2.39 -1.80 4.39
N SER A 23 2.97 -0.79 3.74
CA SER A 23 2.76 -0.57 2.31
C SER A 23 4.08 -0.33 1.56
N LEU A 24 4.08 -0.73 0.30
CA LEU A 24 5.15 -0.50 -0.66
C LEU A 24 4.53 -0.07 -1.99
N VAL A 25 4.94 1.08 -2.51
CA VAL A 25 4.46 1.61 -3.78
C VAL A 25 5.55 1.50 -4.84
N LEU A 26 5.22 0.91 -5.98
CA LEU A 26 6.14 0.69 -7.09
C LEU A 26 5.59 1.39 -8.33
N GLU A 27 6.48 2.08 -9.05
CA GLU A 27 6.14 2.62 -10.37
C GLU A 27 6.43 1.56 -11.43
N ARG A 28 5.42 1.23 -12.24
CA ARG A 28 5.54 0.38 -13.42
C ARG A 28 4.83 1.06 -14.58
N ASN A 29 5.51 1.25 -15.71
CA ASN A 29 4.94 1.92 -16.89
C ASN A 29 4.30 3.28 -16.60
N HIS A 30 4.94 4.11 -15.75
CA HIS A 30 4.40 5.42 -15.30
C HIS A 30 3.09 5.34 -14.51
N GLN A 31 2.79 4.18 -13.94
CA GLN A 31 1.63 3.95 -13.10
C GLN A 31 2.07 3.44 -11.74
N LEU A 32 1.40 3.92 -10.69
CA LEU A 32 1.67 3.45 -9.33
C LEU A 32 0.87 2.19 -9.01
N HIS A 33 1.57 1.19 -8.51
CA HIS A 33 1.01 -0.03 -7.94
C HIS A 33 1.39 -0.11 -6.47
N ALA A 34 0.45 -0.47 -5.62
CA ALA A 34 0.71 -0.64 -4.19
C ALA A 34 0.67 -2.12 -3.81
N MET A 35 1.61 -2.55 -3.00
CA MET A 35 1.57 -3.79 -2.25
C MET A 35 1.28 -3.44 -0.79
N ILE A 36 0.33 -4.14 -0.19
CA ILE A 36 -0.07 -3.91 1.20
C ILE A 36 0.04 -5.20 1.98
N TYR A 37 0.79 -5.18 3.06
CA TYR A 37 0.69 -6.18 4.12
C TYR A 37 -0.34 -5.70 5.14
N PRO A 38 -1.50 -6.37 5.26
CA PRO A 38 -2.53 -5.98 6.21
C PRO A 38 -2.07 -6.12 7.66
N ASP A 39 -2.64 -5.29 8.53
CA ASP A 39 -2.54 -5.50 9.97
C ASP A 39 -3.48 -6.64 10.38
N PHE A 40 -2.97 -7.87 10.32
CA PHE A 40 -3.74 -9.07 10.67
C PHE A 40 -4.12 -9.13 12.15
N GLU A 41 -3.34 -8.52 13.04
CA GLU A 41 -3.68 -8.47 14.47
C GLU A 41 -4.91 -7.58 14.70
N ALA A 42 -4.95 -6.40 14.07
CA ALA A 42 -6.11 -5.52 14.14
C ALA A 42 -7.36 -6.14 13.49
N LEU A 43 -7.20 -6.81 12.35
CA LEU A 43 -8.28 -7.50 11.66
C LEU A 43 -8.88 -8.63 12.51
N ASP A 44 -8.03 -9.44 13.15
CA ASP A 44 -8.46 -10.53 14.04
C ASP A 44 -9.17 -9.99 15.29
N SER A 45 -8.62 -8.93 15.90
CA SER A 45 -9.24 -8.27 17.06
C SER A 45 -10.66 -7.76 16.76
N ASP A 46 -10.86 -7.17 15.58
CA ASP A 46 -12.16 -6.69 15.10
C ASP A 46 -13.03 -7.78 14.46
N HIS A 47 -12.58 -9.05 14.48
CA HIS A 47 -13.27 -10.21 13.90
C HIS A 47 -13.61 -10.03 12.41
N ILE A 48 -12.74 -9.34 11.67
CA ILE A 48 -12.89 -9.11 10.24
C ILE A 48 -12.42 -10.36 9.48
N PRO A 49 -13.29 -11.02 8.70
CA PRO A 49 -12.90 -12.21 7.95
C PRO A 49 -11.96 -11.86 6.80
N GLU A 50 -11.02 -12.76 6.48
CA GLU A 50 -10.05 -12.56 5.40
C GLU A 50 -10.69 -12.21 4.04
N SER A 51 -11.89 -12.74 3.77
CA SER A 51 -12.67 -12.45 2.56
C SER A 51 -13.02 -10.96 2.40
N ARG A 52 -12.99 -10.17 3.48
CA ARG A 52 -13.26 -8.73 3.47
C ARG A 52 -12.00 -7.89 3.25
N ILE A 53 -10.81 -8.43 3.49
CA ILE A 53 -9.54 -7.69 3.40
C ILE A 53 -9.37 -7.08 2.01
N SER A 54 -9.61 -7.86 0.95
CA SER A 54 -9.47 -7.37 -0.43
C SER A 54 -10.38 -6.18 -0.72
N LYS A 55 -11.61 -6.20 -0.20
CA LYS A 55 -12.57 -5.11 -0.38
C LYS A 55 -12.15 -3.87 0.41
N LEU A 56 -11.75 -4.04 1.65
CA LEU A 56 -11.31 -2.96 2.54
C LEU A 56 -10.07 -2.25 1.98
N MET A 57 -9.11 -3.00 1.44
CA MET A 57 -7.93 -2.40 0.82
C MET A 57 -8.27 -1.65 -0.47
N GLU A 58 -9.24 -2.13 -1.25
CA GLU A 58 -9.73 -1.40 -2.43
C GLU A 58 -10.49 -0.11 -2.06
N GLU A 59 -11.25 -0.12 -0.97
CA GLU A 59 -11.85 1.08 -0.39
C GLU A 59 -10.75 2.08 0.03
N ASN A 60 -9.73 1.62 0.75
CA ASN A 60 -8.56 2.43 1.12
C ASN A 60 -7.84 3.01 -0.10
N ARG A 61 -7.66 2.24 -1.19
CA ARG A 61 -7.09 2.74 -2.46
C ARG A 61 -7.87 3.93 -2.98
N THR A 62 -9.18 3.80 -2.98
CA THR A 62 -10.10 4.78 -3.55
C THR A 62 -10.06 6.06 -2.71
N GLU A 63 -10.08 5.94 -1.38
CA GLU A 63 -9.97 7.10 -0.48
C GLU A 63 -8.62 7.82 -0.60
N VAL A 64 -7.52 7.07 -0.68
CA VAL A 64 -6.19 7.67 -0.88
C VAL A 64 -6.11 8.38 -2.23
N ASN A 65 -6.62 7.77 -3.30
CA ASN A 65 -6.62 8.37 -4.64
C ASN A 65 -7.40 9.69 -4.74
N LYS A 66 -8.41 9.93 -3.88
CA LYS A 66 -9.09 11.23 -3.82
C LYS A 66 -8.19 12.36 -3.33
N GLN A 67 -7.08 12.03 -2.65
CA GLN A 67 -6.13 12.98 -2.10
C GLN A 67 -4.86 13.13 -2.96
N LEU A 68 -4.77 12.40 -4.07
CA LEU A 68 -3.60 12.37 -4.94
C LEU A 68 -3.89 13.11 -6.24
N SER A 69 -2.84 13.67 -6.86
CA SER A 69 -2.93 14.17 -8.23
C SER A 69 -3.19 13.01 -9.19
N ASP A 70 -3.72 13.32 -10.38
CA ASP A 70 -4.06 12.30 -11.38
C ASP A 70 -2.88 11.40 -11.75
N PHE A 71 -1.67 11.97 -11.81
CA PHE A 71 -0.43 11.25 -12.12
C PHE A 71 0.06 10.37 -10.96
N SER A 72 -0.34 10.67 -9.72
CA SER A 72 0.04 9.90 -8.54
C SER A 72 -1.01 8.88 -8.10
N ARG A 73 -2.06 8.62 -8.88
CA ARG A 73 -3.09 7.67 -8.50
C ARG A 73 -2.57 6.23 -8.53
N ILE A 74 -2.89 5.47 -7.49
CA ILE A 74 -2.63 4.04 -7.39
C ILE A 74 -3.61 3.32 -8.31
N ILE A 75 -3.10 2.60 -9.31
CA ILE A 75 -3.92 1.86 -10.27
C ILE A 75 -4.45 0.56 -9.67
N LYS A 76 -3.64 -0.13 -8.86
CA LYS A 76 -4.00 -1.42 -8.27
C LYS A 76 -3.31 -1.64 -6.92
N ILE A 77 -4.01 -2.34 -6.03
CA ILE A 77 -3.43 -2.91 -4.82
C ILE A 77 -3.26 -4.42 -4.98
N GLN A 78 -2.14 -4.93 -4.46
CA GLN A 78 -1.90 -6.35 -4.22
C GLN A 78 -1.75 -6.59 -2.71
N ILE A 79 -2.42 -7.61 -2.20
CA ILE A 79 -2.26 -8.03 -0.81
C ILE A 79 -1.01 -8.92 -0.70
N ALA A 80 -0.12 -8.57 0.22
CA ALA A 80 1.02 -9.39 0.61
C ALA A 80 0.59 -10.32 1.74
N SER A 81 0.92 -11.62 1.61
CA SER A 81 0.65 -12.62 2.64
C SER A 81 1.70 -12.63 3.75
N GLU A 82 2.87 -12.05 3.50
CA GLU A 82 3.99 -12.00 4.45
C GLU A 82 4.49 -10.55 4.61
N PRO A 83 5.05 -10.19 5.79
CA PRO A 83 5.68 -8.90 6.00
C PRO A 83 6.81 -8.62 4.99
N PHE A 84 7.04 -7.36 4.67
CA PHE A 84 8.13 -7.03 3.73
C PHE A 84 9.51 -7.27 4.38
N GLN A 85 10.45 -7.78 3.59
CA GLN A 85 11.82 -7.94 4.08
C GLN A 85 12.47 -6.57 4.31
N LYS A 86 13.08 -6.39 5.49
CA LYS A 86 13.71 -5.12 5.89
C LYS A 86 15.22 -5.24 6.06
N THR A 87 15.90 -4.10 5.96
CA THR A 87 17.31 -3.93 6.37
C THR A 87 17.42 -3.96 7.90
N PRO A 88 18.64 -4.11 8.46
CA PRO A 88 18.86 -3.93 9.90
C PRO A 88 18.39 -2.56 10.43
N THR A 89 18.37 -1.55 9.56
CA THR A 89 17.84 -0.20 9.83
C THR A 89 16.32 -0.08 9.63
N GLN A 90 15.59 -1.19 9.56
CA GLN A 90 14.12 -1.26 9.44
C GLN A 90 13.53 -0.67 8.14
N LYS A 91 14.35 -0.47 7.09
CA LYS A 91 13.86 -0.02 5.78
C LYS A 91 13.47 -1.21 4.92
N ILE A 92 12.34 -1.13 4.22
CA ILE A 92 11.90 -2.17 3.27
C ILE A 92 12.94 -2.33 2.14
N LYS A 93 13.32 -3.57 1.83
CA LYS A 93 14.20 -3.94 0.72
C LYS A 93 13.43 -3.93 -0.60
N ARG A 94 13.14 -2.72 -1.11
CA ARG A 94 12.31 -2.48 -2.31
C ARG A 94 12.75 -3.30 -3.54
N TYR A 95 14.06 -3.55 -3.69
CA TYR A 95 14.64 -4.31 -4.81
C TYR A 95 14.16 -5.78 -4.89
N LEU A 96 13.54 -6.33 -3.84
CA LEU A 96 12.97 -7.67 -3.84
C LEU A 96 11.57 -7.75 -4.48
N TYR A 97 10.95 -6.61 -4.76
CA TYR A 97 9.55 -6.51 -5.17
C TYR A 97 9.36 -5.84 -6.55
N SER A 98 10.46 -5.43 -7.20
CA SER A 98 10.51 -4.73 -8.48
C SER A 98 9.92 -5.53 -9.63
#